data_AF-A0A0C4DPH4-F1
#
_entry.id   AF-A0A0C4DPH4-F1
#
_cell.length_a   1.000
_cell.length_b   1.000
_cell.length_c   1.000
_cell.angle_alpha   90.00
_cell.angle_beta   90.00
_cell.angle_gamma   90.00
#
_symmetry.space_group_name_H-M   'P 1'
#
loop_
_entity.id
_entity.type
_entity.pdbx_description
1 polymer ?
#
loop_
_entity_poly.entity_id
_entity_poly.type
_entity_poly.pdbx_seq_one_letter_code
_entity_poly.pdbx_strand_id
1 'polypeptide(L)'
;MGTEQVVLSPEIAASVGENGPDQALSGRSALVLYGSETGNAQDIAEDLGRTLERLRFHTSVVEMDDVGLKELLQYRLVVFVVSTTGQGEMPQNASKFWRSLLRRKLPPSCLTRLAYTCFGLGDSSYPKYNWAARKLCKRLAQLGALEFFASGEGDERHEDGIDTIYLPWKGNLRSWTLANHPLPGNIQPIPDQDPLPPRFTLFIDEGGQQSDKARSSEEPSADVLLPIPGGITATVQSNERVTPADHWQDVRLLRLDLETPPAEPLRPGATVTIYPKNSASDVDALIERMRWQDQADRPLRFHDALVAGGLCAGPADAAEYLATKVDIWQETW
;
A
#
# COMPACT_ATOMS: atom_id res chain seq x y z
N MET A 1 -5.28 11.44 -32.71
CA MET A 1 -6.26 11.87 -31.69
C MET A 1 -5.97 11.00 -30.47
N GLY A 2 -5.06 11.33 -29.56
CA GLY A 2 -4.88 12.60 -28.86
C GLY A 2 -5.63 12.52 -27.54
N THR A 3 -5.28 11.56 -26.67
CA THR A 3 -5.85 11.42 -25.32
C THR A 3 -5.07 12.33 -24.36
N GLU A 4 -5.68 13.43 -23.96
CA GLU A 4 -5.17 14.31 -22.91
C GLU A 4 -5.34 13.64 -21.54
N GLN A 5 -4.22 13.48 -20.80
CA GLN A 5 -4.25 13.23 -19.37
C GLN A 5 -4.48 14.57 -18.66
N VAL A 6 -5.62 14.70 -17.99
CA VAL A 6 -5.93 15.84 -17.13
C VAL A 6 -5.20 15.63 -15.80
N VAL A 7 -4.16 16.42 -15.56
CA VAL A 7 -3.51 16.56 -14.25
C VAL A 7 -4.33 17.61 -13.49
N LEU A 8 -5.06 17.20 -12.46
CA LEU A 8 -5.75 18.14 -11.58
C LEU A 8 -4.74 18.77 -10.63
N SER A 9 -4.49 20.07 -10.82
CA SER A 9 -3.89 20.94 -9.81
C SER A 9 -5.00 21.40 -8.85
N PRO A 10 -4.79 21.44 -7.53
CA PRO A 10 -5.76 22.06 -6.65
C PRO A 10 -5.60 23.58 -6.71
N GLU A 11 -6.44 24.26 -7.50
CA GLU A 11 -6.70 25.69 -7.34
C GLU A 11 -7.67 25.88 -6.16
N ILE A 12 -7.15 26.35 -5.02
CA ILE A 12 -7.98 26.93 -3.97
C ILE A 12 -7.98 28.44 -4.16
N ALA A 13 -9.18 28.98 -4.36
CA ALA A 13 -9.45 30.40 -4.54
C ALA A 13 -8.85 31.25 -3.42
N ALA A 14 -8.07 32.25 -3.81
CA ALA A 14 -7.54 33.25 -2.91
C ALA A 14 -8.63 34.24 -2.47
N SER A 15 -8.96 34.23 -1.17
CA SER A 15 -9.53 35.40 -0.49
C SER A 15 -8.43 36.08 0.32
N VAL A 16 -8.20 37.36 0.02
CA VAL A 16 -7.19 38.22 0.63
C VAL A 16 -7.50 38.45 2.11
N GLY A 17 -6.57 38.08 3.00
CA GLY A 17 -6.58 38.43 4.42
C GLY A 17 -5.73 37.48 5.28
N GLU A 18 -4.57 37.95 5.71
CA GLU A 18 -3.61 37.33 6.66
C GLU A 18 -2.83 36.08 6.16
N ASN A 19 -1.49 36.14 6.21
CA ASN A 19 -0.58 35.07 5.78
C ASN A 19 -0.70 33.85 6.73
N GLY A 20 -1.59 32.91 6.40
CA GLY A 20 -1.77 31.67 7.14
C GLY A 20 -0.60 30.67 7.00
N PRO A 21 -0.57 29.61 7.83
CA PRO A 21 0.47 28.59 7.83
C PRO A 21 0.66 27.89 6.47
N ASP A 22 -0.37 27.84 5.63
CA ASP A 22 -0.32 27.19 4.31
C ASP A 22 0.61 27.89 3.31
N GLN A 23 0.73 29.22 3.35
CA GLN A 23 1.71 29.91 2.50
C GLN A 23 3.14 29.68 2.98
N ALA A 24 3.36 29.56 4.29
CA ALA A 24 4.68 29.31 4.86
C ALA A 24 5.21 27.90 4.53
N LEU A 25 4.31 26.93 4.35
CA LEU A 25 4.63 25.54 4.01
C LEU A 25 4.70 25.26 2.49
N SER A 26 4.45 26.28 1.66
CA SER A 26 4.46 26.17 0.20
C SER A 26 5.81 25.63 -0.33
N GLY A 27 5.73 24.63 -1.22
CA GLY A 27 6.90 24.00 -1.85
C GLY A 27 7.54 22.85 -1.06
N ARG A 28 6.99 22.47 0.10
CA ARG A 28 7.41 21.27 0.85
C ARG A 28 6.63 20.06 0.38
N SER A 29 7.12 19.39 -0.66
CA SER A 29 6.55 18.13 -1.14
C SER A 29 7.51 16.96 -0.99
N ALA A 30 6.95 15.77 -0.77
CA ALA A 30 7.68 14.51 -0.73
C ALA A 30 6.91 13.44 -1.49
N LEU A 31 7.64 12.50 -2.08
CA LEU A 31 7.07 11.36 -2.80
C LEU A 31 7.60 10.08 -2.19
N VAL A 32 6.71 9.16 -1.84
CA VAL A 32 7.06 7.80 -1.43
C VAL A 32 6.59 6.85 -2.52
N LEU A 33 7.53 6.13 -3.11
CA LEU A 33 7.26 5.15 -4.16
C LEU A 33 7.42 3.74 -3.62
N TYR A 34 6.46 2.87 -3.88
CA TYR A 34 6.56 1.47 -3.46
C TYR A 34 6.55 0.48 -4.62
N GLY A 35 7.35 -0.58 -4.46
CA GLY A 35 7.26 -1.82 -5.21
C GLY A 35 6.94 -2.94 -4.24
N SER A 36 5.81 -3.62 -4.41
CA SER A 36 5.33 -4.68 -3.53
C SER A 36 4.65 -5.79 -4.31
N GLU A 37 4.75 -7.02 -3.80
CA GLU A 37 4.05 -8.19 -4.34
C GLU A 37 2.86 -8.58 -3.45
N THR A 38 3.03 -8.51 -2.12
CA THR A 38 2.06 -8.96 -1.12
C THR A 38 1.57 -7.85 -0.17
N GLY A 39 1.96 -6.59 -0.39
CA GLY A 39 1.50 -5.45 0.42
C GLY A 39 2.50 -4.93 1.45
N ASN A 40 3.44 -5.75 1.96
CA ASN A 40 4.36 -5.33 3.04
C ASN A 40 5.12 -4.02 2.75
N ALA A 41 5.65 -3.88 1.52
CA ALA A 41 6.35 -2.66 1.10
C ALA A 41 5.41 -1.46 0.90
N GLN A 42 4.14 -1.70 0.57
CA GLN A 42 3.12 -0.65 0.52
C GLN A 42 2.83 -0.14 1.94
N ASP A 43 2.63 -1.02 2.92
CA ASP A 43 2.34 -0.62 4.30
C ASP A 43 3.45 0.25 4.89
N ILE A 44 4.71 -0.15 4.67
CA ILE A 44 5.90 0.64 5.03
C ILE A 44 5.90 1.99 4.32
N ALA A 45 5.57 2.04 3.03
CA ALA A 45 5.49 3.29 2.28
C ALA A 45 4.38 4.21 2.79
N GLU A 46 3.23 3.67 3.18
CA GLU A 46 2.15 4.43 3.77
C GLU A 46 2.51 4.99 5.15
N ASP A 47 3.18 4.20 6.00
CA ASP A 47 3.68 4.67 7.30
C ASP A 47 4.76 5.76 7.15
N LEU A 48 5.67 5.63 6.19
CA LEU A 48 6.60 6.72 5.83
C LEU A 48 5.87 7.95 5.27
N GLY A 49 4.82 7.74 4.50
CA GLY A 49 3.94 8.79 4.00
C GLY A 49 3.34 9.62 5.14
N ARG A 50 2.72 8.94 6.11
CA ARG A 50 2.18 9.52 7.35
C ARG A 50 3.28 10.21 8.16
N THR A 51 4.45 9.61 8.26
CA THR A 51 5.61 10.19 8.97
C THR A 51 6.02 11.54 8.36
N LEU A 52 6.11 11.64 7.03
CA LEU A 52 6.46 12.88 6.33
C LEU A 52 5.33 13.92 6.39
N GLU A 53 4.07 13.49 6.34
CA GLU A 53 2.92 14.36 6.53
C GLU A 53 2.90 15.00 7.92
N ARG A 54 3.27 14.23 8.97
CA ARG A 54 3.48 14.77 10.32
C ARG A 54 4.56 15.85 10.36
N LEU A 55 5.54 15.80 9.44
CA LEU A 55 6.56 16.83 9.26
C LEU A 55 6.11 17.97 8.31
N ARG A 56 4.81 18.09 8.05
CA ARG A 56 4.17 19.12 7.21
C ARG A 56 4.65 19.11 5.76
N PHE A 57 5.01 17.94 5.23
CA PHE A 57 5.18 17.77 3.79
C PHE A 57 3.83 17.46 3.14
N HIS A 58 3.60 18.02 1.95
CA HIS A 58 2.60 17.51 1.03
C HIS A 58 3.13 16.20 0.44
N THR A 59 2.64 15.08 0.99
CA THR A 59 3.17 13.75 0.70
C THR A 59 2.27 12.99 -0.27
N SER A 60 2.86 12.39 -1.29
CA SER A 60 2.19 11.41 -2.16
C SER A 60 2.80 10.03 -1.95
N VAL A 61 1.95 9.00 -1.84
CA VAL A 61 2.34 7.59 -1.75
C VAL A 61 1.70 6.85 -2.91
N VAL A 62 2.53 6.32 -3.81
CA VAL A 62 2.07 5.72 -5.08
C VAL A 62 2.96 4.54 -5.50
N GLU A 63 2.40 3.67 -6.34
CA GLU A 63 3.14 2.57 -6.95
C GLU A 63 4.24 3.09 -7.86
N MET A 64 5.38 2.39 -7.93
CA MET A 64 6.49 2.78 -8.80
C MET A 64 6.08 2.86 -10.28
N ASP A 65 5.25 1.94 -10.75
CA ASP A 65 4.84 1.87 -12.16
C ASP A 65 3.86 2.98 -12.61
N ASP A 66 3.27 3.68 -11.64
CA ASP A 66 2.36 4.82 -11.85
C ASP A 66 3.08 6.16 -11.99
N VAL A 67 4.39 6.22 -11.68
CA VAL A 67 5.16 7.46 -11.77
C VAL A 67 6.13 7.45 -12.95
N GLY A 68 6.06 8.51 -13.76
CA GLY A 68 7.02 8.76 -14.82
C GLY A 68 8.28 9.49 -14.35
N LEU A 69 9.41 9.29 -15.04
CA LEU A 69 10.66 10.00 -14.70
C LEU A 69 10.55 11.54 -14.73
N LYS A 70 9.65 12.09 -15.56
CA LYS A 70 9.42 13.54 -15.61
C LYS A 70 8.74 14.06 -14.34
N GLU A 71 7.78 13.31 -13.83
CA GLU A 71 7.06 13.61 -12.60
C GLU A 71 7.98 13.42 -11.39
N LEU A 72 8.77 12.33 -11.37
CA LEU A 72 9.79 12.08 -10.35
C LEU A 72 10.72 13.30 -10.14
N LEU A 73 11.08 14.00 -11.22
CA LEU A 73 11.95 15.18 -11.18
C LEU A 73 11.28 16.46 -10.63
N GLN A 74 9.96 16.44 -10.41
CA GLN A 74 9.24 17.54 -9.76
C GLN A 74 9.41 17.51 -8.24
N TYR A 75 9.77 16.35 -7.68
CA TYR A 75 10.00 16.17 -6.25
C TYR A 75 11.47 16.31 -5.90
N ARG A 76 11.74 16.96 -4.77
CA ARG A 76 13.10 17.12 -4.23
C ARG A 76 13.47 16.03 -3.23
N LEU A 77 12.48 15.45 -2.56
CA LEU A 77 12.64 14.39 -1.58
C LEU A 77 11.82 13.19 -2.01
N VAL A 78 12.50 12.10 -2.37
CA VAL A 78 11.83 10.86 -2.78
C VAL A 78 12.33 9.68 -1.95
N VAL A 79 11.39 8.90 -1.42
CA VAL A 79 11.68 7.68 -0.67
C VAL A 79 11.22 6.49 -1.48
N PHE A 80 12.12 5.54 -1.76
CA PHE A 80 11.79 4.31 -2.46
C PHE A 80 11.67 3.16 -1.45
N VAL A 81 10.52 2.49 -1.41
CA VAL A 81 10.32 1.29 -0.60
C VAL A 81 10.13 0.11 -1.54
N VAL A 82 10.96 -0.92 -1.47
CA VAL A 82 10.88 -2.01 -2.45
C VAL A 82 11.19 -3.37 -1.85
N SER A 83 10.27 -4.32 -2.03
CA SER A 83 10.54 -5.72 -1.70
C SER A 83 11.37 -6.40 -2.79
N THR A 84 12.06 -7.48 -2.42
CA THR A 84 12.79 -8.31 -3.38
C THR A 84 12.00 -9.58 -3.68
N THR A 85 11.71 -9.84 -4.96
CA THR A 85 10.93 -11.02 -5.38
C THR A 85 11.82 -12.09 -6.02
N GLY A 86 11.37 -13.35 -5.93
CA GLY A 86 11.95 -14.50 -6.64
C GLY A 86 13.47 -14.57 -6.56
N GLN A 87 14.13 -14.41 -7.70
CA GLN A 87 15.58 -14.47 -7.82
C GLN A 87 16.21 -13.08 -7.83
N GLY A 88 15.85 -12.25 -6.85
CA GLY A 88 16.38 -10.90 -6.70
C GLY A 88 15.79 -9.91 -7.71
N GLU A 89 14.55 -10.13 -8.12
CA GLU A 89 13.83 -9.34 -9.12
C GLU A 89 13.05 -8.19 -8.48
N MET A 90 12.58 -7.25 -9.30
CA MET A 90 11.67 -6.22 -8.81
C MET A 90 10.27 -6.81 -8.70
N PRO A 91 9.44 -6.31 -7.76
CA PRO A 91 8.02 -6.64 -7.73
C PRO A 91 7.32 -6.26 -9.05
N GLN A 92 6.18 -6.89 -9.30
CA GLN A 92 5.48 -6.70 -10.56
C GLN A 92 5.07 -5.23 -10.77
N ASN A 93 4.57 -4.55 -9.74
CA ASN A 93 4.18 -3.12 -9.76
C ASN A 93 5.35 -2.11 -9.73
N ALA A 94 6.59 -2.58 -9.85
CA ALA A 94 7.78 -1.75 -10.02
C ALA A 94 8.58 -2.08 -11.30
N SER A 95 8.12 -3.08 -12.05
CA SER A 95 8.88 -3.64 -13.15
C SER A 95 8.94 -2.71 -14.36
N LYS A 96 7.88 -1.95 -14.67
CA LYS A 96 7.88 -0.96 -15.76
C LYS A 96 8.78 0.22 -15.42
N PHE A 97 8.72 0.72 -14.18
CA PHE A 97 9.59 1.78 -13.68
C PHE A 97 11.05 1.38 -13.74
N TRP A 98 11.38 0.18 -13.25
CA TRP A 98 12.74 -0.36 -13.32
C TRP A 98 13.25 -0.46 -14.76
N ARG A 99 12.45 -1.03 -15.67
CA ARG A 99 12.77 -1.07 -17.11
C ARG A 99 12.99 0.33 -17.69
N SER A 100 12.26 1.33 -17.22
CA SER A 100 12.44 2.73 -17.66
C SER A 100 13.82 3.28 -17.29
N LEU A 101 14.33 2.98 -16.08
CA LEU A 101 15.65 3.38 -15.60
C LEU A 101 16.80 2.69 -16.35
N LEU A 102 16.56 1.50 -16.91
CA LEU A 102 17.54 0.73 -17.66
C LEU A 102 17.69 1.16 -19.13
N ARG A 103 16.88 2.11 -19.62
CA ARG A 103 16.93 2.54 -21.02
C ARG A 103 18.28 3.16 -21.38
N ARG A 104 18.96 2.59 -22.38
CA ARG A 104 20.28 3.05 -22.87
C ARG A 104 20.32 4.52 -23.33
N LYS A 105 19.17 5.09 -23.69
CA LYS A 105 19.04 6.50 -24.11
C LYS A 105 19.05 7.49 -22.94
N LEU A 106 18.98 7.04 -21.69
CA LEU A 106 19.00 7.94 -20.53
C LEU A 106 20.41 8.50 -20.33
N PRO A 107 20.57 9.83 -20.30
CA PRO A 107 21.84 10.46 -19.92
C PRO A 107 22.23 10.08 -18.48
N PRO A 108 23.53 9.87 -18.18
CA PRO A 108 23.99 9.54 -16.82
C PRO A 108 23.71 10.61 -15.75
N SER A 109 23.26 11.81 -16.13
CA SER A 109 22.98 12.93 -15.22
C SER A 109 21.51 13.33 -15.19
N CYS A 110 20.62 12.53 -15.78
CA CYS A 110 19.21 12.90 -15.93
C CYS A 110 18.45 12.99 -14.59
N LEU A 111 18.97 12.40 -13.51
CA LEU A 111 18.40 12.45 -12.17
C LEU A 111 19.18 13.35 -11.19
N THR A 112 20.03 14.26 -11.69
CA THR A 112 20.85 15.16 -10.84
C THR A 112 20.08 16.07 -9.89
N ARG A 113 18.78 16.30 -10.14
CA ARG A 113 17.91 17.11 -9.26
C ARG A 113 17.14 16.27 -8.23
N LEU A 114 17.22 14.94 -8.34
CA LEU A 114 16.54 14.01 -7.47
C LEU A 114 17.42 13.71 -6.25
N ALA A 115 16.91 13.99 -5.06
CA ALA A 115 17.48 13.42 -3.84
C ALA A 115 16.59 12.25 -3.39
N TYR A 116 17.21 11.12 -3.08
CA TYR A 116 16.51 9.91 -2.68
C TYR A 116 17.08 9.24 -1.42
N THR A 117 16.28 8.36 -0.84
CA THR A 117 16.74 7.27 0.02
C THR A 117 15.91 6.02 -0.29
N CYS A 118 16.44 4.83 0.04
CA CYS A 118 15.75 3.57 -0.17
C CYS A 118 15.50 2.85 1.16
N PHE A 119 14.38 2.14 1.27
CA PHE A 119 14.18 1.09 2.25
C PHE A 119 13.83 -0.21 1.53
N GLY A 120 14.71 -1.20 1.63
CA GLY A 120 14.50 -2.51 1.04
C GLY A 120 13.83 -3.46 2.03
N LEU A 121 12.92 -4.29 1.53
CA LEU A 121 12.39 -5.45 2.25
C LEU A 121 12.94 -6.72 1.61
N GLY A 122 13.47 -7.63 2.43
CA GLY A 122 13.97 -8.92 1.97
C GLY A 122 14.04 -9.94 3.09
N ASP A 123 14.47 -11.14 2.72
CA ASP A 123 14.65 -12.28 3.62
C ASP A 123 16.08 -12.83 3.45
N SER A 124 16.88 -12.84 4.52
CA SER A 124 18.28 -13.27 4.50
C SER A 124 18.48 -14.78 4.28
N SER A 125 17.42 -15.59 4.35
CA SER A 125 17.44 -16.99 3.93
C SER A 125 17.60 -17.15 2.41
N TYR A 126 17.30 -16.10 1.64
CA TYR A 126 17.47 -16.08 0.19
C TYR A 126 18.86 -15.53 -0.20
N PRO A 127 19.58 -16.16 -1.14
CA PRO A 127 20.90 -15.69 -1.58
C PRO A 127 20.94 -14.26 -2.12
N LYS A 128 19.81 -13.77 -2.62
CA LYS A 128 19.64 -12.42 -3.19
C LYS A 128 18.88 -11.50 -2.24
N TYR A 129 19.16 -11.59 -0.94
CA TYR A 129 18.68 -10.69 0.10
C TYR A 129 18.83 -9.21 -0.31
N ASN A 130 17.71 -8.47 -0.26
CA ASN A 130 17.60 -7.04 -0.58
C ASN A 130 18.16 -6.62 -1.96
N TRP A 131 18.28 -7.57 -2.91
CA TRP A 131 18.93 -7.30 -4.18
C TRP A 131 18.17 -6.32 -5.07
N ALA A 132 16.83 -6.28 -4.98
CA ALA A 132 16.01 -5.32 -5.70
C ALA A 132 16.34 -3.89 -5.30
N ALA A 133 16.31 -3.59 -3.99
CA ALA A 133 16.65 -2.29 -3.44
C ALA A 133 18.07 -1.88 -3.82
N ARG A 134 19.06 -2.75 -3.60
CA ARG A 134 20.47 -2.48 -3.96
C ARG A 134 20.65 -2.13 -5.44
N LYS A 135 19.99 -2.86 -6.35
CA LYS A 135 20.01 -2.55 -7.80
C LYS A 135 19.38 -1.20 -8.08
N LEU A 136 18.25 -0.88 -7.45
CA LEU A 136 17.55 0.38 -7.62
C LEU A 136 18.43 1.55 -7.21
N CYS A 137 18.92 1.57 -5.97
CA CYS A 137 19.72 2.67 -5.44
C CYS A 137 21.02 2.83 -6.24
N LYS A 138 21.70 1.73 -6.58
CA LYS A 138 22.88 1.77 -7.46
C LYS A 138 22.58 2.40 -8.81
N ARG A 139 21.43 2.09 -9.41
CA ARG A 139 21.04 2.63 -10.72
C ARG A 139 20.64 4.11 -10.64
N LEU A 140 19.96 4.52 -9.58
CA LEU A 140 19.61 5.92 -9.31
C LEU A 140 20.88 6.77 -9.19
N ALA A 141 21.87 6.32 -8.40
CA ALA A 141 23.16 6.98 -8.28
C ALA A 141 23.91 7.06 -9.61
N GLN A 142 23.91 6.00 -10.43
CA GLN A 142 24.49 6.01 -11.78
C GLN A 142 23.84 7.00 -12.75
N LEU A 143 22.59 7.40 -12.48
CA LEU A 143 21.85 8.41 -13.24
C LEU A 143 21.95 9.82 -12.63
N GLY A 144 22.80 9.97 -11.61
CA GLY A 144 23.14 11.24 -10.99
C GLY A 144 22.28 11.63 -9.78
N ALA A 145 21.36 10.77 -9.33
CA ALA A 145 20.56 11.05 -8.15
C ALA A 145 21.42 11.05 -6.88
N LEU A 146 21.08 11.91 -5.92
CA LEU A 146 21.80 12.06 -4.65
C LEU A 146 21.13 11.22 -3.56
N GLU A 147 21.86 10.29 -2.95
CA GLU A 147 21.39 9.62 -1.74
C GLU A 147 21.51 10.59 -0.55
N PHE A 148 20.39 11.12 -0.07
CA PHE A 148 20.40 12.13 1.01
C PHE A 148 20.47 11.52 2.42
N PHE A 149 20.01 10.27 2.53
CA PHE A 149 19.99 9.51 3.78
C PHE A 149 20.31 8.05 3.48
N ALA A 150 21.06 7.40 4.36
CA ALA A 150 21.54 6.04 4.16
C ALA A 150 20.36 5.07 3.98
N SER A 151 20.43 4.28 2.91
CA SER A 151 19.41 3.27 2.62
C SER A 151 19.34 2.20 3.72
N GLY A 152 18.12 1.76 4.05
CA GLY A 152 17.85 0.68 5.00
C GLY A 152 17.54 -0.64 4.30
N GLU A 153 17.79 -1.76 4.99
CA GLU A 153 17.51 -3.12 4.51
C GLU A 153 16.86 -3.92 5.63
N GLY A 154 15.54 -4.08 5.58
CA GLY A 154 14.78 -4.94 6.48
C GLY A 154 14.95 -6.41 6.15
N ASP A 155 14.99 -7.25 7.20
CA ASP A 155 15.10 -8.71 7.11
C ASP A 155 13.92 -9.38 7.78
N GLU A 156 13.13 -10.15 7.02
CA GLU A 156 12.02 -10.95 7.53
C GLU A 156 12.46 -12.06 8.50
N ARG A 157 13.76 -12.39 8.54
CA ARG A 157 14.31 -13.43 9.44
C ARG A 157 14.72 -12.93 10.83
N HIS A 158 14.64 -11.62 11.09
CA HIS A 158 14.87 -11.09 12.42
C HIS A 158 13.77 -11.52 13.40
N GLU A 159 14.06 -11.46 14.70
CA GLU A 159 13.14 -11.89 15.78
C GLU A 159 11.83 -11.09 15.74
N ASP A 160 11.92 -9.78 15.57
CA ASP A 160 10.76 -8.88 15.37
C ASP A 160 10.54 -8.56 13.88
N GLY A 161 11.01 -9.45 12.99
CA GLY A 161 10.96 -9.27 11.54
C GLY A 161 11.59 -7.96 11.07
N ILE A 162 10.94 -7.33 10.09
CA ILE A 162 11.47 -6.12 9.43
C ILE A 162 11.59 -4.92 10.39
N ASP A 163 10.79 -4.89 11.46
CA ASP A 163 10.69 -3.76 12.39
C ASP A 163 11.97 -3.54 13.19
N THR A 164 12.75 -4.60 13.41
CA THR A 164 14.09 -4.53 14.03
C THR A 164 14.98 -3.49 13.34
N ILE A 165 14.89 -3.37 12.02
CA ILE A 165 15.67 -2.41 11.23
C ILE A 165 14.84 -1.18 10.86
N TYR A 166 13.56 -1.39 10.51
CA TYR A 166 12.71 -0.33 10.02
C TYR A 166 12.44 0.76 11.06
N LEU A 167 12.09 0.41 12.30
CA LEU A 167 11.70 1.42 13.30
C LEU A 167 12.86 2.36 13.65
N PRO A 168 14.08 1.89 13.94
CA PRO A 168 15.23 2.78 14.13
C PRO A 168 15.55 3.60 12.87
N TRP A 169 15.49 3.00 11.69
CA TRP A 169 15.74 3.69 10.43
C TRP A 169 14.74 4.82 10.19
N LYS A 170 13.44 4.58 10.39
CA LYS A 170 12.36 5.57 10.31
C LYS A 170 12.59 6.72 11.29
N GLY A 171 12.92 6.42 12.55
CA GLY A 171 13.20 7.44 13.56
C GLY A 171 14.38 8.34 13.20
N ASN A 172 15.45 7.75 12.65
CA ASN A 172 16.62 8.47 12.18
C ASN A 172 16.31 9.31 10.92
N LEU A 173 15.54 8.78 9.97
CA LEU A 173 15.07 9.52 8.80
C LEU A 173 14.22 10.72 9.20
N ARG A 174 13.30 10.56 10.16
CA ARG A 174 12.48 11.65 10.71
C ARG A 174 13.35 12.75 11.30
N SER A 175 14.34 12.38 12.11
CA SER A 175 15.29 13.31 12.74
C SER A 175 16.14 14.04 11.71
N TRP A 176 16.67 13.31 10.72
CA TRP A 176 17.44 13.89 9.61
C TRP A 176 16.60 14.88 8.80
N THR A 177 15.34 14.53 8.51
CA THR A 177 14.42 15.37 7.73
C THR A 177 14.14 16.69 8.44
N LEU A 178 13.92 16.65 9.76
CA LEU A 178 13.73 17.87 10.56
C LEU A 178 14.98 18.76 10.58
N ALA A 179 16.18 18.16 10.64
CA ALA A 179 17.43 18.92 10.66
C ALA A 179 17.74 19.59 9.31
N ASN A 180 17.47 18.91 8.19
CA ASN A 180 17.82 19.40 6.84
C ASN A 180 16.69 20.17 6.16
N HIS A 181 15.45 19.95 6.60
CA HIS A 181 14.26 20.64 6.13
C HIS A 181 13.47 21.20 7.32
N PRO A 182 14.01 22.17 8.07
CA PRO A 182 13.36 22.70 9.26
C PRO A 182 12.00 23.33 8.91
N LEU A 183 11.08 23.29 9.86
CA LEU A 183 9.78 23.94 9.71
C LEU A 183 9.93 25.47 9.80
N PRO A 184 9.16 26.25 9.03
CA PRO A 184 9.25 27.69 9.02
C PRO A 184 8.61 28.31 10.28
N GLY A 185 9.28 29.31 10.85
CA GLY A 185 8.77 30.07 11.99
C GLY A 185 8.57 29.20 13.25
N ASN A 186 7.39 29.31 13.86
CA ASN A 186 7.02 28.57 15.09
C ASN A 186 6.18 27.31 14.79
N ILE A 187 6.09 26.87 13.54
CA ILE A 187 5.33 25.68 13.18
C ILE A 187 6.03 24.43 13.72
N GLN A 188 5.27 23.59 14.43
CA GLN A 188 5.75 22.33 14.97
C GLN A 188 5.25 21.14 14.13
N PRO A 189 5.94 19.98 14.20
CA PRO A 189 5.42 18.73 13.64
C PRO A 189 4.06 18.39 14.26
N ILE A 190 3.23 17.66 13.52
CA ILE A 190 1.99 17.09 14.03
C ILE A 190 2.35 16.00 15.06
N PRO A 191 1.91 16.11 16.32
CA PRO A 191 2.13 15.08 17.35
C PRO A 191 1.60 13.71 16.92
N ASP A 192 2.26 12.62 17.31
CA ASP A 192 1.91 11.26 16.86
C ASP A 192 0.51 10.81 17.32
N GLN A 193 0.00 11.41 18.41
CA GLN A 193 -1.34 11.15 18.95
C GLN A 193 -2.45 11.89 18.19
N ASP A 194 -2.09 12.94 17.44
CA ASP A 194 -3.06 13.71 16.70
C ASP A 194 -3.38 12.97 15.40
N PRO A 195 -4.68 12.85 15.03
CA PRO A 195 -5.07 12.23 13.78
C PRO A 195 -4.59 13.09 12.61
N LEU A 196 -4.03 12.43 11.60
CA LEU A 196 -3.77 13.07 10.32
C LEU A 196 -5.09 13.31 9.57
N PRO A 197 -5.13 14.29 8.65
CA PRO A 197 -6.25 14.45 7.74
C PRO A 197 -6.62 13.12 7.06
N PRO A 198 -7.90 12.75 7.01
CA PRO A 198 -8.30 11.50 6.38
C PRO A 198 -8.05 11.57 4.87
N ARG A 199 -7.35 10.56 4.33
CA ARG A 199 -7.18 10.40 2.87
C ARG A 199 -8.51 10.10 2.18
N PHE A 200 -9.40 9.40 2.88
CA PHE A 200 -10.70 8.99 2.38
C PHE A 200 -11.78 9.42 3.37
N THR A 201 -12.84 10.02 2.86
CA THR A 201 -14.02 10.37 3.66
C THR A 201 -15.18 9.48 3.25
N LEU A 202 -15.78 8.82 4.23
CA LEU A 202 -16.94 7.94 4.07
C LEU A 202 -18.17 8.61 4.68
N PHE A 203 -19.32 8.39 4.05
CA PHE A 203 -20.63 8.79 4.56
C PHE A 203 -21.54 7.59 4.62
N ILE A 204 -22.45 7.61 5.59
CA ILE A 204 -23.58 6.70 5.59
C ILE A 204 -24.54 7.14 4.48
N ASP A 205 -24.93 6.19 3.65
CA ASP A 205 -25.95 6.38 2.63
C ASP A 205 -27.34 6.13 3.22
N GLU A 206 -28.02 7.21 3.61
CA GLU A 206 -29.36 7.16 4.19
C GLU A 206 -30.44 6.70 3.18
N GLY A 207 -30.13 6.66 1.88
CA GLY A 207 -31.03 6.18 0.83
C GLY A 207 -30.85 4.70 0.47
N GLY A 208 -29.81 4.05 0.99
CA GLY A 208 -29.53 2.63 0.73
C GLY A 208 -30.48 1.72 1.51
N GLN A 209 -30.95 0.64 0.89
CA GLN A 209 -31.70 -0.40 1.62
C GLN A 209 -30.78 -1.02 2.67
N GLN A 210 -31.23 -1.03 3.92
CA GLN A 210 -30.53 -1.72 5.00
C GLN A 210 -30.56 -3.23 4.70
N SER A 211 -29.39 -3.86 4.80
CA SER A 211 -29.25 -5.28 4.61
C SER A 211 -29.75 -6.00 5.88
N ASP A 212 -30.91 -6.67 5.80
CA ASP A 212 -31.42 -7.58 6.86
C ASP A 212 -30.61 -8.90 6.89
N LYS A 213 -29.28 -8.82 7.06
CA LYS A 213 -28.42 -10.01 7.21
C LYS A 213 -28.33 -10.38 8.69
N ALA A 214 -28.89 -11.53 9.05
CA ALA A 214 -28.65 -12.13 10.35
C ALA A 214 -27.19 -12.61 10.44
N ARG A 215 -26.37 -11.96 11.27
CA ARG A 215 -24.94 -12.25 11.43
C ARG A 215 -24.68 -13.35 12.47
N SER A 216 -25.13 -14.57 12.21
CA SER A 216 -25.08 -15.65 13.21
C SER A 216 -24.25 -16.89 12.81
N SER A 217 -23.34 -16.80 11.84
CA SER A 217 -22.50 -17.93 11.43
C SER A 217 -21.04 -17.72 11.83
N GLU A 218 -20.35 -18.78 12.30
CA GLU A 218 -18.88 -18.76 12.50
C GLU A 218 -18.14 -18.65 11.14
N GLU A 219 -18.77 -19.10 10.05
CA GLU A 219 -18.20 -19.07 8.71
C GLU A 219 -18.57 -17.78 7.95
N PRO A 220 -17.66 -17.26 7.10
CA PRO A 220 -17.95 -16.13 6.24
C PRO A 220 -19.06 -16.47 5.23
N SER A 221 -19.98 -15.53 4.99
CA SER A 221 -21.10 -15.77 4.06
C SER A 221 -20.61 -16.17 2.67
N ALA A 222 -21.19 -17.24 2.11
CA ALA A 222 -20.89 -17.71 0.76
C ALA A 222 -21.43 -16.76 -0.32
N ASP A 223 -22.45 -15.96 0.01
CA ASP A 223 -23.29 -15.28 -0.97
C ASP A 223 -22.65 -14.04 -1.63
N VAL A 224 -21.61 -13.46 -1.04
CA VAL A 224 -20.98 -12.22 -1.55
C VAL A 224 -19.54 -12.49 -1.98
N LEU A 225 -19.32 -12.83 -3.25
CA LEU A 225 -17.96 -12.92 -3.79
C LEU A 225 -17.37 -11.52 -3.99
N LEU A 226 -16.06 -11.39 -3.72
CA LEU A 226 -15.34 -10.16 -4.00
C LEU A 226 -15.29 -9.91 -5.52
N PRO A 227 -15.61 -8.68 -5.99
CA PRO A 227 -15.53 -8.34 -7.41
C PRO A 227 -14.07 -8.09 -7.80
N ILE A 228 -13.25 -9.13 -7.80
CA ILE A 228 -11.83 -9.05 -8.18
C ILE A 228 -11.74 -8.73 -9.68
N PRO A 229 -11.17 -7.58 -10.10
CA PRO A 229 -11.02 -7.27 -11.51
C PRO A 229 -10.18 -8.34 -12.23
N GLY A 230 -10.75 -8.97 -13.25
CA GLY A 230 -10.10 -10.07 -13.98
C GLY A 230 -9.97 -11.37 -13.18
N GLY A 231 -10.57 -11.46 -11.99
CA GLY A 231 -10.67 -12.69 -11.21
C GLY A 231 -11.60 -13.70 -11.87
N ILE A 232 -11.38 -14.97 -11.55
CA ILE A 232 -12.22 -16.08 -12.02
C ILE A 232 -12.85 -16.72 -10.80
N THR A 233 -14.18 -16.82 -10.78
CA THR A 233 -14.89 -17.55 -9.74
C THR A 233 -14.65 -19.05 -9.91
N ALA A 234 -14.41 -19.72 -8.78
CA ALA A 234 -14.17 -21.15 -8.74
C ALA A 234 -14.96 -21.78 -7.59
N THR A 235 -15.47 -22.99 -7.83
CA THR A 235 -16.11 -23.82 -6.80
C THR A 235 -15.11 -24.84 -6.28
N VAL A 236 -15.05 -25.04 -4.95
CA VAL A 236 -14.23 -26.10 -4.35
C VAL A 236 -14.90 -27.45 -4.62
N GLN A 237 -14.31 -28.25 -5.51
CA GLN A 237 -14.80 -29.59 -5.84
C GLN A 237 -14.42 -30.61 -4.75
N SER A 238 -13.21 -30.50 -4.20
CA SER A 238 -12.76 -31.35 -3.09
C SER A 238 -11.75 -30.63 -2.22
N ASN A 239 -11.79 -30.93 -0.92
CA ASN A 239 -10.85 -30.46 0.08
C ASN A 239 -10.39 -31.64 0.93
N GLU A 240 -9.24 -32.22 0.59
CA GLU A 240 -8.76 -33.48 1.17
C GLU A 240 -7.50 -33.24 2.01
N ARG A 241 -7.50 -33.67 3.27
CA ARG A 241 -6.29 -33.64 4.09
C ARG A 241 -5.30 -34.71 3.60
N VAL A 242 -4.06 -34.31 3.33
CA VAL A 242 -3.00 -35.20 2.85
C VAL A 242 -2.03 -35.62 3.96
N THR A 243 -2.08 -34.96 5.12
CA THR A 243 -1.31 -35.38 6.30
C THR A 243 -2.07 -36.40 7.18
N PRO A 244 -1.37 -37.24 7.97
CA PRO A 244 -1.98 -38.18 8.93
C PRO A 244 -2.77 -37.48 10.03
N ALA A 245 -3.95 -37.99 10.43
CA ALA A 245 -4.92 -37.35 11.36
C ALA A 245 -4.30 -36.81 12.66
N ASP A 246 -3.27 -37.48 13.16
CA ASP A 246 -2.52 -37.20 14.37
C ASP A 246 -1.33 -36.26 14.18
N HIS A 247 -0.96 -35.93 12.94
CA HIS A 247 0.08 -34.96 12.64
C HIS A 247 -0.37 -33.53 12.98
N TRP A 248 0.49 -32.76 13.65
CA TRP A 248 0.18 -31.41 14.14
C TRP A 248 -0.15 -30.41 13.01
N GLN A 249 0.48 -30.56 11.85
CA GLN A 249 0.23 -29.74 10.66
C GLN A 249 -0.85 -30.35 9.76
N ASP A 250 -1.88 -29.57 9.43
CA ASP A 250 -2.89 -29.90 8.42
C ASP A 250 -2.47 -29.34 7.06
N VAL A 251 -2.21 -30.23 6.09
CA VAL A 251 -1.95 -29.87 4.70
C VAL A 251 -3.07 -30.45 3.86
N ARG A 252 -3.65 -29.63 2.97
CA ARG A 252 -4.81 -30.02 2.16
C ARG A 252 -4.56 -29.94 0.67
N LEU A 253 -5.12 -30.90 -0.06
CA LEU A 253 -5.25 -30.91 -1.51
C LEU A 253 -6.62 -30.34 -1.88
N LEU A 254 -6.61 -29.17 -2.53
CA LEU A 254 -7.80 -28.54 -3.07
C LEU A 254 -7.93 -28.86 -4.56
N ARG A 255 -9.15 -29.24 -4.99
CA ARG A 255 -9.53 -29.26 -6.40
C ARG A 255 -10.58 -28.17 -6.62
N LEU A 256 -10.32 -27.28 -7.57
CA LEU A 256 -11.15 -26.13 -7.89
C LEU A 256 -11.71 -26.32 -9.30
N ASP A 257 -13.03 -26.18 -9.43
CA ASP A 257 -13.71 -26.13 -10.72
C ASP A 257 -13.93 -24.67 -11.11
N LEU A 258 -13.43 -24.26 -12.27
CA LEU A 258 -13.50 -22.87 -12.72
C LEU A 258 -14.80 -22.66 -13.48
N GLU A 259 -15.60 -21.67 -13.08
CA GLU A 259 -16.87 -21.37 -13.78
C GLU A 259 -16.64 -20.97 -15.24
N THR A 260 -15.52 -20.29 -15.50
CA THR A 260 -15.07 -19.90 -16.84
C THR A 260 -13.61 -20.28 -17.05
N PRO A 261 -13.23 -20.74 -18.26
CA PRO A 261 -11.84 -21.02 -18.55
C PRO A 261 -10.99 -19.74 -18.50
N PRO A 262 -9.73 -19.84 -18.05
CA PRO A 262 -8.83 -18.70 -18.02
C PRO A 262 -8.48 -18.23 -19.44
N ALA A 263 -8.21 -16.93 -19.57
CA ALA A 263 -7.85 -16.31 -20.85
C ALA A 263 -6.58 -16.93 -21.48
N GLU A 264 -5.63 -17.34 -20.63
CA GLU A 264 -4.46 -18.10 -21.04
C GLU A 264 -4.47 -19.50 -20.42
N PRO A 265 -4.01 -20.55 -21.13
CA PRO A 265 -3.96 -21.89 -20.58
C PRO A 265 -3.04 -21.97 -19.35
N LEU A 266 -3.54 -22.58 -18.27
CA LEU A 266 -2.74 -22.87 -17.08
C LEU A 266 -1.62 -23.85 -17.45
N ARG A 267 -0.38 -23.48 -17.11
CA ARG A 267 0.82 -24.29 -17.33
C ARG A 267 1.33 -24.81 -16.00
N PRO A 268 2.00 -25.99 -15.97
CA PRO A 268 2.71 -26.43 -14.77
C PRO A 268 3.65 -25.34 -14.26
N GLY A 269 3.55 -25.04 -12.95
CA GLY A 269 4.29 -23.95 -12.31
C GLY A 269 3.53 -22.61 -12.26
N ALA A 270 2.34 -22.51 -12.86
CA ALA A 270 1.46 -21.38 -12.63
C ALA A 270 1.03 -21.31 -11.16
N THR A 271 0.93 -20.09 -10.64
CA THR A 271 0.42 -19.80 -9.30
C THR A 271 -1.04 -19.37 -9.38
N VAL A 272 -1.78 -19.60 -8.30
CA VAL A 272 -3.15 -19.11 -8.12
C VAL A 272 -3.19 -18.23 -6.87
N THR A 273 -3.85 -17.09 -6.98
CA THR A 273 -4.13 -16.21 -5.83
C THR A 273 -5.54 -16.50 -5.35
N ILE A 274 -5.67 -16.85 -4.07
CA ILE A 274 -6.96 -17.06 -3.41
C ILE A 274 -7.21 -15.84 -2.53
N TYR A 275 -8.38 -15.23 -2.68
CA TYR A 275 -8.79 -14.07 -1.88
C TYR A 275 -9.62 -14.57 -0.68
N PRO A 276 -9.09 -14.50 0.55
CA PRO A 276 -9.80 -14.93 1.73
C PRO A 276 -10.87 -13.91 2.15
N LYS A 277 -11.73 -14.33 3.09
CA LYS A 277 -12.61 -13.45 3.85
C LYS A 277 -12.33 -13.67 5.34
N ASN A 278 -12.45 -12.61 6.12
CA ASN A 278 -12.40 -12.73 7.58
C ASN A 278 -13.60 -13.52 8.09
N SER A 279 -13.42 -14.21 9.22
CA SER A 279 -14.54 -14.88 9.89
C SER A 279 -15.53 -13.83 10.39
N ALA A 280 -16.82 -14.17 10.42
CA ALA A 280 -17.82 -13.23 10.93
C ALA A 280 -17.60 -12.93 12.43
N SER A 281 -17.09 -13.91 13.20
CA SER A 281 -16.75 -13.70 14.61
C SER A 281 -15.64 -12.65 14.81
N ASP A 282 -14.61 -12.64 13.98
CA ASP A 282 -13.53 -11.65 14.07
C ASP A 282 -14.04 -10.25 13.69
N VAL A 283 -14.89 -10.17 12.67
CA VAL A 283 -15.53 -8.93 12.25
C VAL A 283 -16.41 -8.37 13.36
N ASP A 284 -17.26 -9.18 13.97
CA ASP A 284 -18.15 -8.75 15.05
C ASP A 284 -17.36 -8.34 16.30
N ALA A 285 -16.29 -9.08 16.64
CA ALA A 285 -15.40 -8.71 17.74
C ALA A 285 -14.75 -7.33 17.52
N LEU A 286 -14.34 -7.02 16.29
CA LEU A 286 -13.80 -5.71 15.95
C LEU A 286 -14.88 -4.61 16.03
N ILE A 287 -16.08 -4.88 15.49
CA ILE A 287 -17.22 -3.94 15.55
C ILE A 287 -17.58 -3.61 17.00
N GLU A 288 -17.56 -4.61 17.89
CA GLU A 288 -17.83 -4.40 19.32
C GLU A 288 -16.76 -3.53 19.98
N ARG A 289 -15.47 -3.81 19.73
CA ARG A 289 -14.35 -3.02 20.25
C ARG A 289 -14.40 -1.57 19.79
N MET A 290 -14.76 -1.34 18.54
CA MET A 290 -14.89 -0.01 17.94
C MET A 290 -16.21 0.69 18.28
N ARG A 291 -17.15 -0.02 18.91
CA ARG A 291 -18.51 0.45 19.26
C ARG A 291 -19.32 0.89 18.03
N TRP A 292 -19.28 0.10 16.97
CA TRP A 292 -19.93 0.38 15.69
C TRP A 292 -21.22 -0.40 15.47
N GLN A 293 -21.78 -1.05 16.49
CA GLN A 293 -22.95 -1.93 16.37
C GLN A 293 -24.13 -1.25 15.66
N ASP A 294 -24.44 0.00 16.03
CA ASP A 294 -25.59 0.73 15.47
C ASP A 294 -25.38 1.24 14.03
N GLN A 295 -24.15 1.14 13.53
CA GLN A 295 -23.76 1.70 12.23
C GLN A 295 -23.25 0.66 11.24
N ALA A 296 -22.88 -0.53 11.71
CA ALA A 296 -22.12 -1.48 10.91
C ALA A 296 -22.90 -2.04 9.71
N ASP A 297 -24.23 -2.16 9.79
CA ASP A 297 -25.13 -2.60 8.71
C ASP A 297 -25.64 -1.45 7.83
N ARG A 298 -25.22 -0.21 8.11
CA ARG A 298 -25.67 0.95 7.33
C ARG A 298 -24.79 1.06 6.07
N PRO A 299 -25.38 1.15 4.86
CA PRO A 299 -24.60 1.28 3.64
C PRO A 299 -23.66 2.49 3.68
N LEU A 300 -22.42 2.31 3.22
CA LEU A 300 -21.41 3.35 3.17
C LEU A 300 -21.14 3.78 1.72
N ARG A 301 -20.80 5.06 1.54
CA ARG A 301 -20.34 5.63 0.28
C ARG A 301 -19.12 6.51 0.49
N PHE A 302 -18.19 6.47 -0.45
CA PHE A 302 -17.09 7.44 -0.49
C PHE A 302 -17.61 8.82 -0.91
N HIS A 303 -16.97 9.87 -0.39
CA HIS A 303 -17.22 11.25 -0.83
C HIS A 303 -16.95 11.43 -2.33
N ASP A 304 -15.84 10.85 -2.80
CA ASP A 304 -15.38 10.97 -4.19
C ASP A 304 -15.52 9.61 -4.89
N ALA A 305 -16.22 9.60 -6.02
CA ALA A 305 -16.46 8.40 -6.82
C ALA A 305 -15.18 7.87 -7.49
N LEU A 306 -14.16 8.71 -7.71
CA LEU A 306 -12.87 8.29 -8.28
C LEU A 306 -12.03 7.44 -7.31
N VAL A 307 -12.27 7.60 -6.00
CA VAL A 307 -11.62 6.81 -4.93
C VAL A 307 -12.17 5.38 -4.87
N ALA A 308 -13.40 5.16 -5.34
CA ALA A 308 -14.06 3.85 -5.35
C ALA A 308 -13.53 2.89 -6.43
N GLY A 309 -12.26 3.02 -6.84
CA GLY A 309 -11.62 2.06 -7.74
C GLY A 309 -11.20 0.77 -7.03
N GLY A 310 -10.98 -0.30 -7.80
CA GLY A 310 -10.48 -1.58 -7.27
C GLY A 310 -11.48 -2.34 -6.39
N LEU A 311 -11.00 -2.98 -5.32
CA LEU A 311 -11.82 -3.79 -4.41
C LEU A 311 -12.82 -2.95 -3.59
N CYS A 312 -12.61 -1.65 -3.52
CA CYS A 312 -13.49 -0.70 -2.85
C CYS A 312 -14.64 -0.20 -3.74
N ALA A 313 -14.72 -0.66 -4.99
CA ALA A 313 -15.79 -0.32 -5.92
C ALA A 313 -17.12 -0.99 -5.53
N GLY A 314 -18.15 -0.17 -5.33
CA GLY A 314 -19.52 -0.63 -5.10
C GLY A 314 -20.04 -0.34 -3.68
N PRO A 315 -21.38 -0.33 -3.50
CA PRO A 315 -22.00 -0.11 -2.20
C PRO A 315 -21.69 -1.31 -1.29
N ALA A 316 -21.23 -1.03 -0.08
CA ALA A 316 -21.03 -2.01 0.97
C ALA A 316 -21.23 -1.32 2.34
N ASP A 317 -21.68 -2.08 3.34
CA ASP A 317 -21.72 -1.62 4.72
C ASP A 317 -20.37 -1.86 5.43
N ALA A 318 -20.21 -1.35 6.65
CA ALA A 318 -18.93 -1.45 7.35
C ALA A 318 -18.54 -2.90 7.63
N ALA A 319 -19.51 -3.77 7.94
CA ALA A 319 -19.23 -5.18 8.22
C ALA A 319 -18.77 -5.92 6.97
N GLU A 320 -19.36 -5.65 5.80
CA GLU A 320 -18.90 -6.21 4.54
C GLU A 320 -17.49 -5.74 4.17
N TYR A 321 -17.17 -4.46 4.42
CA TYR A 321 -15.80 -3.93 4.26
C TYR A 321 -14.81 -4.69 5.16
N LEU A 322 -15.13 -4.84 6.45
CA LEU A 322 -14.28 -5.56 7.40
C LEU A 322 -14.18 -7.05 7.07
N ALA A 323 -15.22 -7.67 6.52
CA ALA A 323 -15.20 -9.08 6.17
C ALA A 323 -14.36 -9.40 4.93
N THR A 324 -14.26 -8.45 3.99
CA THR A 324 -13.81 -8.78 2.62
C THR A 324 -12.70 -7.88 2.08
N LYS A 325 -12.51 -6.68 2.61
CA LYS A 325 -11.66 -5.65 2.00
C LYS A 325 -10.55 -5.13 2.92
N VAL A 326 -10.59 -5.48 4.20
CA VAL A 326 -9.62 -5.03 5.20
C VAL A 326 -9.02 -6.27 5.86
N ASP A 327 -7.70 -6.31 5.96
CA ASP A 327 -7.05 -7.28 6.84
C ASP A 327 -7.21 -6.82 8.28
N ILE A 328 -8.03 -7.53 9.04
CA ILE A 328 -8.30 -7.25 10.46
C ILE A 328 -7.48 -8.15 11.39
N TRP A 329 -6.76 -9.10 10.81
CA TRP A 329 -5.90 -10.00 11.56
C TRP A 329 -4.56 -9.32 11.81
N GLN A 330 -4.29 -9.03 13.08
CA GLN A 330 -2.95 -8.85 13.59
C GLN A 330 -2.78 -9.88 14.72
N GLU A 331 -1.63 -10.56 14.75
CA GLU A 331 -1.31 -11.53 15.82
C GLU A 331 -1.30 -10.89 17.22
N THR A 332 -1.35 -9.56 17.30
CA THR A 332 -1.35 -8.78 18.53
C THR A 332 -2.35 -7.62 18.45
N TRP A 333 -3.48 -7.75 19.13
CA TRP A 333 -4.35 -6.64 19.52
C TRP A 333 -4.32 -6.45 21.03
#